data_AF-A0AAU1DAL5-F1
#
_entry.id   AF-A0AAU1DAL5-F1
#
_cell.length_a   1.000
_cell.length_b   1.000
_cell.length_c   1.000
_cell.angle_alpha   90.00
_cell.angle_beta   90.00
_cell.angle_gamma   90.00
#
_symmetry.space_group_name_H-M   'P 1'
#
loop_
_entity.id
_entity.type
_entity.pdbx_description
1 polymer ?
#
loop_
_entity_poly.entity_id
_entity_poly.type
_entity_poly.pdbx_seq_one_letter_code
_entity_poly.pdbx_strand_id
1 'polypeptide(L)' 'MYSDRTISISFRLDGSDTDSGPGVPARALTVARDAEDSGGSFEVVLWRADGGVPDDAVLLRVAEKVLPTVSGWAAEG' A
#
# COMPACT_ATOMS: atom_id res chain seq x y z
N MET A 1 -1.18 7.34 9.38
CA MET A 1 -1.17 7.42 7.90
C MET A 1 -0.09 8.39 7.47
N TYR A 2 0.59 8.09 6.36
CA TYR A 2 1.60 8.98 5.79
C TYR A 2 1.62 8.89 4.25
N SER A 3 2.27 9.87 3.61
CA SER A 3 2.52 9.87 2.17
C SER A 3 3.86 9.22 1.88
N ASP A 4 3.88 8.31 0.92
CA ASP A 4 5.08 7.60 0.51
C ASP A 4 5.47 7.94 -0.93
N ARG A 5 6.76 7.79 -1.26
CA ARG A 5 7.31 8.08 -2.60
C ARG A 5 7.79 6.80 -3.27
N THR A 6 7.21 6.50 -4.42
CA THR A 6 7.60 5.34 -5.23
C THR A 6 8.58 5.74 -6.35
N ILE A 7 9.28 4.75 -6.91
CA ILE A 7 10.16 4.88 -8.09
C ILE A 7 9.55 4.02 -9.19
N SER A 8 9.43 4.57 -10.40
CA SER A 8 9.03 3.78 -11.57
C SER A 8 10.27 3.19 -12.24
N ILE A 9 10.23 1.90 -12.54
CA ILE A 9 11.26 1.21 -13.31
C ILE A 9 10.57 0.44 -14.43
N SER A 10 11.02 0.64 -15.66
CA SER A 10 10.45 -0.03 -16.85
C SER A 10 11.53 -0.77 -17.62
N PHE A 11 11.32 -2.07 -17.78
CA PHE A 11 12.24 -2.96 -18.47
C PHE A 11 11.71 -3.32 -19.85
N ARG A 12 12.57 -3.27 -20.87
CA ARG A 12 12.27 -3.81 -22.19
C ARG A 12 12.93 -5.17 -22.35
N LEU A 13 12.15 -6.17 -22.75
CA LEU A 13 12.62 -7.57 -22.87
C LEU A 13 13.30 -7.88 -24.20
N ASP A 14 13.47 -6.87 -25.07
CA ASP A 14 14.13 -6.95 -26.37
C ASP A 14 15.63 -6.59 -26.32
N GLY A 15 16.18 -6.36 -25.12
CA GLY A 15 17.58 -6.02 -24.90
C GLY A 15 17.92 -4.54 -25.09
N SER A 16 16.91 -3.68 -25.32
CA SER A 16 17.09 -2.24 -25.37
C SER A 16 17.12 -1.59 -23.98
N ASP A 17 17.52 -0.32 -23.92
CA ASP A 17 17.72 0.40 -22.66
C ASP A 17 16.47 0.44 -21.77
N THR A 18 16.72 0.30 -20.46
CA THR A 18 15.75 0.44 -19.36
C THR A 18 15.53 1.92 -19.03
N ASP A 19 14.31 2.28 -18.64
CA ASP A 19 13.98 3.65 -18.19
C ASP A 19 13.53 3.68 -16.72
N SER A 20 13.86 4.77 -16.03
CA SER A 20 13.54 4.96 -14.61
C SER A 20 13.21 6.42 -14.31
N GLY A 21 12.36 6.64 -13.30
CA GLY A 21 11.91 7.98 -12.96
C GLY A 21 11.07 8.03 -11.68
N PRO A 22 10.51 9.21 -11.36
CA PRO A 22 9.59 9.36 -10.24
C PRO A 22 8.38 8.45 -10.44
N GLY A 23 8.07 7.63 -9.43
CA GLY A 23 6.85 6.84 -9.43
C GLY A 23 5.62 7.65 -9.00
N VAL A 24 4.47 6.98 -8.99
CA VAL A 24 3.21 7.60 -8.57
C VAL A 24 3.17 7.82 -7.04
N PRO A 25 2.46 8.86 -6.57
CA PRO A 25 2.25 9.05 -5.13
C PRO A 25 1.50 7.86 -4.51
N ALA A 26 1.91 7.48 -3.31
CA ALA A 26 1.25 6.43 -2.53
C ALA A 26 0.82 6.95 -1.15
N ARG A 27 -0.23 6.34 -0.59
CA ARG A 27 -0.66 6.56 0.79
C ARG A 27 -0.50 5.26 1.57
N ALA A 28 0.10 5.35 2.74
CA ALA A 28 0.39 4.22 3.61
C ALA A 28 -0.36 4.33 4.94
N LEU A 29 -0.89 3.19 5.39
CA LEU A 29 -1.56 3.01 6.68
C LEU A 29 -0.96 1.77 7.36
N THR A 30 -0.37 1.98 8.54
CA THR A 30 0.03 0.90 9.44
C THR A 30 -1.13 0.60 10.40
N VAL A 31 -1.49 -0.68 10.53
CA VAL A 31 -2.58 -1.16 11.39
C VAL A 31 -2.02 -2.24 12.31
N ALA A 32 -2.32 -2.16 13.61
CA ALA A 32 -1.99 -3.22 14.55
C ALA A 32 -2.69 -4.52 14.13
N ARG A 33 -2.06 -5.68 14.38
CA ARG A 33 -2.60 -6.99 14.01
C ARG A 33 -3.90 -7.33 14.76
N ASP A 34 -3.98 -6.89 16.02
CA ASP A 34 -5.08 -7.10 16.95
C ASP A 34 -5.31 -5.84 17.77
N ALA A 35 -6.46 -5.80 18.47
CA ALA A 35 -6.86 -4.65 19.29
C ALA A 35 -5.97 -4.45 20.53
N GLU A 36 -5.32 -5.52 21.00
CA GLU A 36 -4.45 -5.51 22.17
C GLU A 36 -3.05 -4.97 21.84
N ASP A 37 -2.76 -4.73 20.56
CA ASP A 37 -1.42 -4.40 20.04
C ASP A 37 -0.36 -5.39 20.56
N SER A 38 -0.72 -6.68 20.60
CA SER A 38 0.08 -7.74 21.23
C SER A 38 1.42 -8.00 20.53
N GLY A 39 1.61 -7.41 19.35
CA GLY A 39 2.82 -7.44 18.56
C GLY A 39 2.53 -7.72 17.09
N GLY A 40 3.18 -6.94 16.23
CA GLY A 40 3.08 -7.07 14.78
C GLY A 40 2.00 -6.18 14.17
N SER A 41 2.23 -5.77 12.94
CA SER A 41 1.36 -4.86 12.21
C SER A 41 1.24 -5.27 10.75
N PHE A 42 0.18 -4.80 10.12
CA PHE A 42 0.01 -4.82 8.67
C PHE A 42 0.25 -3.42 8.13
N GLU A 43 0.93 -3.34 6.99
CA GLU A 43 1.06 -2.10 6.23
C GLU A 43 0.21 -2.21 4.96
N VAL A 44 -0.70 -1.26 4.79
CA VAL A 44 -1.53 -1.12 3.60
C VAL A 44 -1.04 0.08 2.82
N VAL A 45 -0.53 -0.15 1.61
CA VAL A 45 -0.05 0.88 0.70
C VAL A 45 -0.95 0.94 -0.53
N LEU A 46 -1.52 2.11 -0.80
CA LEU A 46 -2.39 2.35 -1.94
C LEU A 46 -1.77 3.37 -2.89
N TRP A 47 -1.79 3.06 -4.18
CA TRP A 47 -1.40 3.93 -5.28
C TRP A 47 -2.37 3.77 -6.45
N ARG A 48 -2.38 4.74 -7.39
CA ARG A 48 -3.24 4.69 -8.57
C ARG A 48 -2.43 4.61 -9.85
N ALA A 49 -2.86 3.75 -10.76
CA ALA A 49 -2.23 3.59 -12.07
C ALA A 49 -2.32 4.85 -12.95
N ASP A 50 -3.32 5.71 -12.71
CA ASP A 50 -3.47 6.99 -13.40
C ASP A 50 -2.67 8.14 -12.76
N GLY A 51 -1.85 7.86 -11.74
CA GLY A 51 -1.02 8.85 -11.05
C GLY A 51 -1.76 9.78 -10.10
N GLY A 52 -3.08 9.61 -9.94
CA GLY A 52 -3.85 10.37 -8.96
C GLY A 52 -3.42 10.06 -7.53
N VAL A 53 -3.47 11.06 -6.65
CA VAL A 53 -3.19 10.86 -5.22
C VAL A 53 -4.44 10.23 -4.57
N PRO A 54 -4.34 9.05 -3.93
CA PRO A 54 -5.44 8.49 -3.17
C PRO A 54 -5.78 9.35 -1.95
N ASP A 55 -7.07 9.43 -1.62
CA ASP A 55 -7.55 10.05 -0.39
C ASP A 55 -7.41 9.08 0.80
N ASP A 56 -7.17 9.61 2.00
CA ASP A 56 -7.07 8.82 3.23
C ASP A 56 -8.35 8.02 3.54
N ALA A 57 -9.53 8.59 3.28
CA ALA A 57 -10.80 7.88 3.47
C ALA A 57 -10.95 6.71 2.50
N VAL A 58 -10.36 6.80 1.30
CA VAL A 58 -10.32 5.68 0.36
C VAL A 58 -9.36 4.61 0.85
N LEU A 59 -8.16 4.99 1.32
CA LEU A 59 -7.20 4.05 1.90
C LEU A 59 -7.82 3.30 3.09
N LEU A 60 -8.54 3.99 3.97
CA LEU A 60 -9.21 3.37 5.12
C LEU A 60 -10.24 2.33 4.66
N ARG A 61 -11.11 2.68 3.71
CA ARG A 61 -12.13 1.77 3.18
C ARG A 61 -11.53 0.56 2.47
N VAL A 62 -10.38 0.72 1.82
CA VAL A 62 -9.63 -0.39 1.22
C VAL A 62 -9.08 -1.29 2.33
N ALA A 63 -8.45 -0.71 3.35
CA ALA A 63 -7.91 -1.47 4.48
C ALA A 63 -9.01 -2.29 5.20
N GLU A 64 -10.16 -1.67 5.49
CA GLU A 64 -11.33 -2.34 6.08
C GLU A 64 -11.82 -3.55 5.28
N LYS A 65 -11.69 -3.51 3.94
CA LYS A 65 -12.12 -4.60 3.06
C LYS A 65 -11.06 -5.69 2.86
N VAL A 66 -9.79 -5.31 2.83
CA VAL A 66 -8.69 -6.22 2.48
C VAL A 66 -8.15 -6.93 3.71
N LEU A 67 -7.97 -6.22 4.83
CA LEU A 67 -7.38 -6.79 6.04
C LEU A 67 -8.12 -8.04 6.56
N PRO A 68 -9.47 -8.09 6.58
CA PRO A 68 -10.21 -9.30 6.96
C PRO A 68 -9.91 -10.55 6.14
N THR A 69 -9.37 -10.39 4.93
CA THR A 69 -9.03 -11.51 4.05
C THR A 69 -7.59 -11.99 4.20
N VAL A 70 -6.77 -11.30 5.00
CA VAL A 70 -5.35 -11.61 5.18
C VAL A 70 -5.16 -12.61 6.32
N SER A 71 -4.43 -13.70 6.05
CA SER A 71 -4.07 -14.69 7.07
C SER A 71 -3.33 -14.04 8.24
N GLY A 72 -3.78 -14.33 9.47
CA GLY A 72 -3.21 -13.73 10.69
C GLY A 72 -3.80 -12.38 11.06
N TRP A 73 -4.79 -11.88 10.31
CA TRP A 73 -5.66 -10.82 10.78
C TRP A 73 -6.56 -11.35 11.90
N ALA A 74 -6.46 -10.73 13.07
CA ALA A 74 -7.20 -11.12 14.27
C ALA A 74 -8.01 -9.93 14.80
N ALA A 75 -8.78 -9.26 13.93
CA ALA A 75 -9.70 -8.20 14.37
C ALA A 75 -11.01 -8.71 14.99
N GLU A 76 -11.00 -9.95 15.46
CA GLU A 76 -12.07 -10.54 16.26
C GLU A 76 -11.47 -10.80 17.64
N GLY A 77 -11.72 -9.86 18.56
CA GLY A 77 -11.76 -10.12 20.00
C GLY A 77 -13.19 -10.43 20.42
#